data_AF-A0A1B6FRX9-F1
#
_entry.id   AF-A0A1B6FRX9-F1
#
_cell.length_a   1.000
_cell.length_b   1.000
_cell.length_c   1.000
_cell.angle_alpha   90.00
_cell.angle_beta   90.00
_cell.angle_gamma   90.00
#
_symmetry.space_group_name_H-M   'P 1'
#
loop_
_entity.id
_entity.type
_entity.pdbx_description
1 polymer ?
#
loop_
_entity_poly.entity_id
_entity_poly.type
_entity_poly.pdbx_seq_one_letter_code
_entity_poly.pdbx_strand_id
1 'polypeptide(L)'
;AAKSGGCFMENGTVVLADGTRRRMADLRVGDYVLALDRSSGKMVFSEVILFLDRNPLDSRKFLRIKTRGGNSVLLTPSHLVLRLSESEGVATEHVFAAEVAVGDHVLVAVGG
;
A
#
# COMPACT_ATOMS: atom_id res chain seq x y z
N ALA A 1 10.43 -21.65 4.89
CA ALA A 1 9.55 -21.09 3.85
C ALA A 1 9.93 -19.63 3.64
N ALA A 2 10.28 -19.23 2.42
CA ALA A 2 10.67 -17.84 2.16
C ALA A 2 9.45 -16.92 2.29
N LYS A 3 9.49 -15.95 3.21
CA LYS A 3 8.58 -14.80 3.21
C LYS A 3 8.94 -13.91 2.01
N SER A 4 8.51 -14.32 0.81
CA SER A 4 8.77 -13.58 -0.43
C SER A 4 7.74 -12.46 -0.68
N GLY A 5 6.69 -12.36 0.14
CA GLY A 5 5.73 -11.27 0.09
C GLY A 5 6.27 -9.95 0.63
N GLY A 6 5.87 -8.84 0.02
CA GLY A 6 6.19 -7.52 0.56
C GLY A 6 5.34 -7.17 1.80
N CYS A 7 5.86 -6.28 2.65
CA CYS A 7 5.19 -5.85 3.88
C CYS A 7 5.18 -4.32 4.05
N PHE A 8 4.29 -3.85 4.89
CA PHE A 8 4.24 -2.47 5.39
C PHE A 8 4.79 -2.39 6.81
N MET A 9 5.27 -1.21 7.22
CA MET A 9 5.70 -0.96 8.59
C MET A 9 4.50 -0.86 9.54
N GLU A 10 4.67 -1.28 10.79
CA GLU A 10 3.62 -1.35 11.81
C GLU A 10 2.90 -0.02 12.09
N ASN A 11 3.63 1.09 11.96
CA ASN A 11 3.13 2.45 12.18
C ASN A 11 2.45 3.07 10.95
N GLY A 12 2.49 2.38 9.81
CA GLY A 12 1.70 2.73 8.64
C GLY A 12 0.22 2.71 8.99
N THR A 13 -0.59 3.51 8.30
CA THR A 13 -2.01 3.63 8.58
C THR A 13 -2.85 3.25 7.38
N VAL A 14 -4.00 2.62 7.63
CA VAL A 14 -5.07 2.42 6.66
C VAL A 14 -6.27 3.29 7.01
N VAL A 15 -7.12 3.57 6.02
CA VAL A 15 -8.41 4.26 6.21
C VAL A 15 -9.50 3.19 6.32
N LEU A 16 -10.33 3.28 7.36
CA LEU A 16 -11.45 2.36 7.60
C LEU A 16 -12.74 2.89 6.96
N ALA A 17 -13.75 2.01 6.86
CA ALA A 17 -15.07 2.34 6.33
C ALA A 17 -15.80 3.48 7.06
N ASP A 18 -15.49 3.72 8.33
CA ASP A 18 -16.01 4.83 9.12
C ASP A 18 -15.24 6.15 8.91
N GLY A 19 -14.26 6.17 8.00
CA GLY A 19 -13.39 7.30 7.72
C GLY A 19 -12.22 7.48 8.69
N THR A 20 -12.17 6.70 9.78
CA THR A 20 -11.07 6.77 10.74
C THR A 20 -9.80 6.12 10.19
N ARG A 21 -8.65 6.41 10.80
CA ARG A 21 -7.38 5.77 10.46
C ARG A 21 -6.98 4.77 11.54
N ARG A 22 -6.49 3.60 11.13
CA ARG A 22 -5.96 2.57 12.02
C ARG A 22 -4.54 2.22 11.64
N ARG A 23 -3.66 2.00 12.62
CA ARG A 23 -2.30 1.53 12.36
C ARG A 23 -2.32 0.09 11.87
N MET A 24 -1.35 -0.29 11.03
CA MET A 24 -1.17 -1.68 10.59
C MET A 24 -1.01 -2.64 11.79
N ALA A 25 -0.34 -2.19 12.86
CA ALA A 25 -0.19 -2.94 14.11
C ALA A 25 -1.53 -3.27 14.79
N ASP A 26 -2.53 -2.40 14.65
CA ASP A 26 -3.82 -2.49 15.34
C ASP A 26 -4.93 -3.07 14.45
N LEU A 27 -4.66 -3.23 13.14
CA LEU A 27 -5.60 -3.76 12.16
C LEU A 27 -6.00 -5.20 12.48
N ARG A 28 -7.26 -5.55 12.25
CA ARG A 28 -7.86 -6.84 12.60
C ARG A 28 -8.55 -7.46 11.39
N VAL A 29 -8.68 -8.78 11.42
CA VAL A 29 -9.57 -9.50 10.51
C VAL A 29 -11.01 -9.02 10.75
N GLY A 30 -11.77 -8.79 9.68
CA GLY A 30 -13.11 -8.21 9.71
C GLY A 30 -13.15 -6.68 9.60
N ASP A 31 -12.01 -5.98 9.71
CA ASP A 31 -11.97 -4.54 9.42
C ASP A 31 -12.16 -4.30 7.92
N TYR A 32 -12.96 -3.30 7.56
CA TYR A 32 -13.13 -2.86 6.18
C TYR A 32 -12.22 -1.68 5.89
N VAL A 33 -11.29 -1.85 4.95
CA VAL A 33 -10.25 -0.86 4.61
C VAL A 33 -10.42 -0.31 3.20
N LEU A 34 -10.01 0.93 3.01
CA LEU A 34 -10.02 1.60 1.70
C LEU A 34 -9.07 0.87 0.73
N ALA A 35 -9.60 0.45 -0.40
CA ALA A 35 -8.92 -0.28 -1.46
C ALA A 35 -9.33 0.26 -2.84
N LEU A 36 -8.55 -0.05 -3.87
CA LEU A 36 -8.88 0.24 -5.26
C LEU A 36 -9.45 -1.02 -5.92
N ASP A 37 -10.71 -0.98 -6.37
CA ASP A 37 -11.23 -2.01 -7.26
C ASP A 37 -10.63 -1.81 -8.66
N ARG A 38 -9.80 -2.75 -9.09
CA ARG A 38 -9.12 -2.69 -10.39
C ARG A 38 -10.07 -2.80 -11.58
N SER A 39 -11.23 -3.42 -11.41
CA SER A 39 -12.19 -3.61 -12.51
C SER A 39 -12.93 -2.33 -12.85
N SER A 40 -13.36 -1.57 -11.83
CA SER A 40 -14.07 -0.30 -12.01
C SER A 40 -13.18 0.94 -11.89
N GLY A 41 -11.96 0.80 -11.36
CA GLY A 41 -11.08 1.93 -11.04
C GLY A 41 -11.56 2.77 -9.85
N LYS A 42 -12.56 2.30 -9.08
CA LYS A 42 -13.16 3.04 -7.97
C LYS A 42 -12.55 2.64 -6.63
N MET A 43 -12.55 3.59 -5.71
CA MET A 43 -12.24 3.32 -4.31
C MET A 43 -13.42 2.60 -3.65
N VAL A 44 -13.13 1.51 -2.95
CA VAL A 44 -14.11 0.66 -2.24
C VAL A 44 -13.60 0.33 -0.84
N PHE A 45 -14.49 -0.07 0.06
CA PHE A 45 -14.09 -0.63 1.34
C PHE A 45 -14.13 -2.16 1.26
N SER A 46 -12.99 -2.81 1.48
CA SER A 46 -12.80 -4.25 1.36
C SER A 46 -12.42 -4.87 2.71
N GLU A 47 -12.99 -6.02 3.04
CA GLU A 47 -12.76 -6.73 4.30
C GLU A 47 -11.35 -7.34 4.35
N VAL A 48 -10.65 -7.12 5.46
CA VAL A 48 -9.42 -7.85 5.79
C VAL A 48 -9.80 -9.26 6.24
N ILE A 49 -9.55 -10.28 5.40
CA ILE A 49 -9.91 -11.67 5.72
C ILE A 49 -8.79 -12.46 6.41
N LEU A 50 -7.52 -12.06 6.22
CA LEU A 50 -6.35 -12.72 6.80
C LEU A 50 -5.10 -11.82 6.75
N PHE A 51 -4.07 -12.18 7.52
CA PHE A 51 -2.72 -11.62 7.41
C PHE A 51 -1.75 -12.72 6.95
N LEU A 52 -1.19 -12.60 5.76
CA LEU A 52 -0.20 -13.55 5.23
C LEU A 52 1.11 -13.52 6.03
N ASP A 53 1.44 -12.35 6.58
CA ASP A 53 2.65 -12.12 7.35
C ASP A 53 2.42 -11.02 8.39
N ARG A 54 2.61 -11.37 9.66
CA ARG A 54 2.50 -10.45 10.79
C ARG A 54 3.40 -10.94 11.92
N ASN A 55 4.57 -10.33 12.05
CA ASN A 55 5.48 -10.59 13.16
C ASN A 55 6.04 -9.26 13.69
N PRO A 56 5.55 -8.76 14.85
CA PRO A 56 6.00 -7.48 15.41
C PRO A 56 7.45 -7.53 15.93
N LEU A 57 8.02 -8.72 16.11
CA LEU A 57 9.40 -8.90 16.58
C LEU A 57 10.41 -9.05 15.42
N ASP A 58 9.94 -9.03 14.18
CA ASP A 58 10.78 -9.22 13.00
C ASP A 58 11.43 -7.90 12.57
N SER A 59 12.73 -7.95 12.27
CA SER A 59 13.48 -6.79 11.77
C SER A 59 13.69 -6.92 10.27
N ARG A 60 13.26 -5.91 9.51
CA ARG A 60 13.39 -5.88 8.05
C ARG A 60 13.92 -4.54 7.57
N LYS A 61 14.52 -4.57 6.38
CA LYS A 61 14.85 -3.35 5.65
C LYS A 61 13.59 -2.80 5.01
N PHE A 62 13.33 -1.53 5.26
CA PHE A 62 12.25 -0.76 4.64
C PHE A 62 12.85 0.34 3.77
N LEU A 63 12.15 0.67 2.69
CA LEU A 63 12.36 1.89 1.94
C LEU A 63 11.19 2.85 2.21
N ARG A 64 11.44 4.14 2.02
CA ARG A 64 10.41 5.18 2.13
C ARG A 64 10.20 5.81 0.77
N ILE A 65 8.99 5.67 0.24
CA ILE A 65 8.54 6.44 -0.91
C ILE A 65 7.87 7.70 -0.36
N LYS A 66 8.32 8.88 -0.82
CA LYS A 66 7.74 10.17 -0.46
C LYS A 66 7.33 10.90 -1.73
N THR A 67 6.08 11.34 -1.80
CA THR A 67 5.56 12.08 -2.95
C THR A 67 5.68 13.59 -2.72
N ARG A 68 5.65 14.36 -3.82
CA ARG A 68 5.65 15.83 -3.76
C ARG A 68 4.50 16.39 -2.93
N GLY A 69 3.33 15.73 -2.96
CA GLY A 69 2.15 16.09 -2.17
C GLY A 69 2.27 15.80 -0.67
N GLY A 70 3.45 15.43 -0.17
CA GLY A 70 3.70 15.22 1.27
C GLY A 70 3.34 13.82 1.79
N ASN A 71 2.71 12.98 0.97
CA ASN A 71 2.39 11.61 1.33
C ASN A 71 3.66 10.76 1.42
N SER A 72 3.69 9.82 2.34
CA SER A 72 4.78 8.86 2.44
C SER A 72 4.32 7.49 2.90
N VAL A 73 5.01 6.46 2.43
CA VAL A 73 4.78 5.07 2.85
C VAL A 73 6.11 4.38 3.11
N LEU A 74 6.15 3.56 4.16
CA LEU A 74 7.28 2.69 4.51
C LEU A 74 6.89 1.24 4.21
N LEU A 75 7.65 0.61 3.34
CA LEU A 75 7.37 -0.72 2.81
C LEU A 75 8.67 -1.45 2.45
N THR A 76 8.63 -2.77 2.36
CA THR A 76 9.80 -3.56 1.96
C THR A 76 10.11 -3.37 0.46
N PRO A 77 11.36 -3.53 0.02
CA PRO A 77 11.76 -3.50 -1.40
C PRO A 77 10.89 -4.33 -2.35
N SER A 78 10.44 -5.50 -1.89
CA SER A 78 9.60 -6.44 -2.64
C SER A 78 8.10 -6.13 -2.62
N HIS A 79 7.66 -5.04 -1.98
CA HIS A 79 6.23 -4.71 -1.91
C HIS A 79 5.75 -4.10 -3.23
N LEU A 80 4.62 -4.59 -3.77
CA LEU A 80 4.08 -4.10 -5.03
C LEU A 80 3.33 -2.78 -4.85
N VAL A 81 3.59 -1.82 -5.72
CA VAL A 81 2.91 -0.52 -5.75
C VAL A 81 2.37 -0.22 -7.14
N LEU A 82 1.34 0.61 -7.21
CA LEU A 82 0.79 1.10 -8.46
C LEU A 82 1.56 2.32 -8.94
N ARG A 83 2.16 2.21 -10.12
CA ARG A 83 2.82 3.28 -10.86
C ARG A 83 2.05 3.59 -12.15
N LEU A 84 1.98 4.86 -12.55
CA LEU A 84 1.48 5.23 -13.89
C LEU A 84 2.45 4.73 -14.95
N SER A 85 1.94 3.99 -15.93
CA SER A 85 2.70 3.60 -17.12
C SER A 85 2.75 4.77 -18.11
N GLU A 86 3.92 5.00 -18.69
CA GLU A 86 4.12 5.99 -19.76
C GLU A 86 3.74 5.46 -21.15
N SER A 87 3.44 4.16 -21.28
CA SER A 87 3.04 3.55 -22.55
C SER A 87 1.54 3.78 -22.85
N GLU A 88 1.25 4.56 -23.91
CA GLU A 88 -0.04 4.69 -24.63
C GLU A 88 -1.32 4.59 -23.75
N GLY A 89 -1.72 5.72 -23.16
CA GLY A 89 -2.93 5.86 -22.35
C GLY A 89 -2.65 5.72 -20.85
N VAL A 90 -3.32 6.52 -20.01
CA VAL A 90 -3.12 6.57 -18.56
C VAL A 90 -3.50 5.22 -17.92
N ALA A 91 -2.58 4.26 -17.97
CA ALA A 91 -2.71 2.93 -17.40
C ALA A 91 -1.86 2.83 -16.13
N THR A 92 -2.24 1.95 -15.21
CA THR A 92 -1.46 1.66 -14.00
C THR A 92 -0.81 0.28 -14.10
N GLU A 93 0.46 0.18 -13.76
CA GLU A 93 1.20 -1.07 -13.64
C GLU A 93 1.56 -1.38 -12.19
N HIS A 94 1.86 -2.65 -11.89
CA HIS A 94 2.34 -3.08 -10.58
C HIS A 94 3.84 -3.27 -10.67
N VAL A 95 4.59 -2.53 -9.86
CA VAL A 95 6.05 -2.61 -9.81
C VAL A 95 6.52 -2.86 -8.39
N PHE A 96 7.71 -3.43 -8.23
CA PHE A 96 8.29 -3.52 -6.89
C PHE A 96 8.63 -2.12 -6.36
N ALA A 97 8.48 -1.92 -5.07
CA ALA A 97 8.81 -0.65 -4.44
C ALA A 97 10.28 -0.25 -4.61
N ALA A 98 11.17 -1.23 -4.82
CA ALA A 98 12.58 -1.01 -5.17
C ALA A 98 12.81 -0.44 -6.59
N GLU A 99 11.84 -0.58 -7.49
CA GLU A 99 11.91 -0.14 -8.89
C GLU A 99 11.32 1.26 -9.09
N VAL A 100 10.71 1.83 -8.05
CA VAL A 100 10.18 3.20 -8.09
C VAL A 100 11.34 4.19 -8.05
N ALA A 101 11.41 5.05 -9.05
CA ALA A 101 12.43 6.08 -9.18
C ALA A 101 11.88 7.50 -8.92
N VAL A 102 12.79 8.45 -8.65
CA VAL A 102 12.42 9.87 -8.61
C VAL A 102 11.98 10.29 -10.01
N GLY A 103 10.76 10.82 -10.11
CA GLY A 103 10.11 11.15 -11.39
C GLY A 103 8.88 10.29 -11.66
N ASP A 104 8.83 9.09 -11.09
CA ASP A 104 7.68 8.20 -11.21
C ASP A 104 6.45 8.79 -10.52
N HIS A 105 5.28 8.47 -11.09
CA HIS A 105 3.99 8.85 -10.53
C HIS A 105 3.32 7.61 -9.93
N VAL A 106 3.06 7.67 -8.62
CA VAL A 106 2.36 6.59 -7.89
C VAL A 106 0.96 7.03 -7.51
N LEU A 107 0.06 6.06 -7.36
CA LEU A 107 -1.31 6.34 -6.97
C LEU A 107 -1.40 6.71 -5.49
N VAL A 108 -2.14 7.77 -5.19
CA VAL A 108 -2.44 8.23 -3.84
C VAL A 108 -3.94 8.42 -3.74
N ALA A 109 -4.57 7.77 -2.76
CA ALA A 109 -5.95 8.07 -2.42
C ALA A 109 -6.01 9.46 -1.78
N VAL A 110 -6.67 10.40 -2.43
CA VAL A 110 -6.97 11.71 -1.83
C VAL A 110 -8.20 11.50 -0.94
N GLY A 111 -8.01 11.61 0.37
CA GLY A 111 -9.15 11.71 1.28
C GLY A 111 -9.87 13.02 1.01
N GLY A 112 -11.19 12.95 0.79
CA GLY A 112 -12.06 14.13 0.83
C GLY A 112 -12.17 14.69 2.24
#